data_AF-A0AAV0TBP0-F1
#
_entry.id   AF-A0AAV0TBP0-F1
#
_cell.length_a   1.000
_cell.length_b   1.000
_cell.length_c   1.000
_cell.angle_alpha   90.00
_cell.angle_beta   90.00
_cell.angle_gamma   90.00
#
_symmetry.space_group_name_H-M   'P 1'
#
loop_
_entity.id
_entity.type
_entity.pdbx_description
1 polymer ?
#
loop_
_entity_poly.entity_id
_entity_poly.type
_entity_poly.pdbx_seq_one_letter_code
_entity_poly.pdbx_strand_id
1 'polypeptide(L)'
;MCYEVASPRVKQFMIRSISKTPAYLPMTQRSTCMRCKSSTLTSRKKALGNTMKRVLGMHMRTHQSNCYHCGMLFCSQCLKPSGAVSAIPFVRTDDDPNNKTKTCRLCEAVLLERKRKQASQHTFDMHLLGIQTSI
;
A
#
# COMPACT_ATOMS: atom_id res chain seq x y z
N MET A 1 7.80 -9.94 -17.06
CA MET A 1 6.41 -9.48 -16.83
C MET A 1 6.20 -8.10 -17.47
N CYS A 2 5.04 -7.80 -18.09
CA CYS A 2 4.81 -6.52 -18.82
C CYS A 2 5.07 -5.25 -17.98
N TYR A 3 4.98 -5.36 -16.66
CA TYR A 3 5.28 -4.27 -15.74
C TYR A 3 6.78 -3.99 -15.61
N GLU A 4 7.66 -5.01 -15.63
CA GLU A 4 9.12 -4.85 -15.46
C GLU A 4 9.71 -4.02 -16.60
N VAL A 5 9.23 -4.27 -17.82
CA VAL A 5 9.63 -3.60 -19.07
C VAL A 5 8.94 -2.25 -19.29
N ALA A 6 7.96 -1.86 -18.45
CA ALA A 6 7.23 -0.61 -18.60
C ALA A 6 8.05 0.61 -18.13
N SER A 7 7.81 1.76 -18.77
CA SER A 7 8.42 3.03 -18.37
C SER A 7 7.93 3.48 -16.98
N PRO A 8 8.70 4.29 -16.22
CA PRO A 8 8.30 4.75 -14.89
C PRO A 8 6.91 5.42 -14.84
N ARG A 9 6.56 6.17 -15.89
CA ARG A 9 5.24 6.83 -16.02
C ARG A 9 4.12 5.81 -16.20
N VAL A 10 4.34 4.78 -17.02
CA VAL A 10 3.37 3.69 -17.23
C VAL A 10 3.24 2.84 -15.96
N LYS A 11 4.33 2.59 -15.23
CA LYS A 11 4.32 1.90 -13.93
C LYS A 11 3.46 2.62 -12.89
N GLN A 12 3.64 3.94 -12.74
CA GLN A 12 2.80 4.76 -11.86
C GLN A 12 1.33 4.71 -12.28
N PHE A 13 1.06 4.73 -13.59
CA PHE A 13 -0.30 4.62 -14.11
C PHE A 13 -0.90 3.25 -13.82
N MET A 14 -0.15 2.17 -14.01
CA MET A 14 -0.56 0.81 -13.69
C MET A 14 -0.91 0.68 -12.20
N ILE A 15 -0.08 1.20 -11.29
CA ILE A 15 -0.38 1.18 -9.85
C ILE A 15 -1.61 2.03 -9.51
N ARG A 16 -1.70 3.26 -10.04
CA ARG A 16 -2.87 4.14 -9.85
C ARG A 16 -4.15 3.54 -10.44
N SER A 17 -4.02 2.72 -11.47
CA SER A 17 -5.13 2.03 -12.14
C SER A 17 -5.61 0.79 -11.39
N ILE A 18 -4.91 0.34 -10.32
CA ILE A 18 -5.40 -0.65 -9.35
C ILE A 18 -6.51 -0.01 -8.50
N SER A 19 -7.59 0.34 -9.18
CA SER A 19 -8.83 0.85 -8.64
C SER A 19 -9.90 -0.24 -8.57
N LYS A 20 -9.65 -1.38 -9.23
CA LYS A 20 -10.52 -2.54 -9.27
C LYS A 20 -9.90 -3.67 -8.46
N THR A 21 -10.73 -4.29 -7.61
CA THR A 21 -10.36 -5.49 -6.87
C THR A 21 -10.01 -6.61 -7.86
N PRO A 22 -8.95 -7.41 -7.63
CA PRO A 22 -8.51 -8.42 -8.58
C PRO A 22 -9.63 -9.39 -8.99
N ALA A 23 -9.69 -9.73 -10.28
CA ALA A 23 -10.74 -10.57 -10.84
C ALA A 23 -10.76 -12.00 -10.29
N TYR A 24 -9.64 -12.49 -9.75
CA TYR A 24 -9.54 -13.82 -9.14
C TYR A 24 -10.25 -13.93 -7.77
N LEU A 25 -10.74 -12.83 -7.19
CA LEU A 25 -11.46 -12.88 -5.92
C LEU A 25 -12.96 -13.13 -6.10
N PRO A 26 -13.60 -13.93 -5.23
CA PRO A 26 -15.06 -14.08 -5.22
C PRO A 26 -15.76 -12.73 -5.02
N MET A 27 -16.92 -12.54 -5.65
CA MET A 27 -17.69 -11.28 -5.58
C MET A 27 -17.95 -10.79 -4.14
N THR A 28 -18.16 -11.72 -3.21
CA THR A 28 -18.36 -11.45 -1.78
C THR A 28 -17.12 -10.88 -1.08
N GLN A 29 -15.92 -11.19 -1.57
CA GLN A 29 -14.65 -10.70 -1.05
C GLN A 29 -14.20 -9.39 -1.72
N ARG A 30 -14.82 -9.02 -2.86
CA ARG A 30 -14.43 -7.82 -3.62
C ARG A 30 -14.84 -6.51 -2.95
N SER A 31 -15.78 -6.53 -1.99
CA SER A 31 -16.35 -5.37 -1.30
C SER A 31 -16.13 -5.39 0.23
N THR A 32 -15.39 -6.36 0.75
CA THR A 32 -15.11 -6.50 2.19
C THR A 32 -13.65 -6.18 2.52
N CYS A 33 -13.39 -5.76 3.75
CA CYS A 33 -12.02 -5.60 4.21
C CYS A 33 -11.35 -6.96 4.36
N MET A 34 -10.21 -7.17 3.71
CA MET A 34 -9.51 -8.46 3.75
C MET A 34 -9.02 -8.86 5.16
N ARG A 35 -8.84 -7.87 6.06
CA ARG A 35 -8.42 -8.07 7.45
C ARG A 35 -9.60 -8.23 8.41
N CYS A 36 -10.41 -7.18 8.62
CA CYS A 36 -11.48 -7.19 9.62
C CYS A 36 -12.83 -7.71 9.09
N LYS A 37 -12.90 -8.13 7.81
CA LYS A 37 -14.11 -8.63 7.14
C LYS A 37 -15.30 -7.67 7.14
N SER A 38 -15.10 -6.41 7.54
CA SER A 38 -16.13 -5.38 7.47
C SER A 38 -16.68 -5.26 6.05
N SER A 39 -17.98 -5.48 5.89
CA SER A 39 -18.73 -5.43 4.64
C SER A 39 -19.22 -4.03 4.27
N THR A 40 -19.03 -3.06 5.16
CA THR A 40 -19.49 -1.68 5.01
C THR A 40 -18.39 -0.78 4.46
N LEU A 41 -17.71 -1.22 3.39
CA LEU A 41 -16.74 -0.38 2.69
C LEU A 41 -17.46 0.59 1.74
N THR A 42 -17.20 1.88 1.91
CA THR A 42 -17.70 2.93 1.01
C THR A 42 -16.61 3.36 0.03
N SER A 43 -16.95 3.34 -1.26
CA SER A 43 -16.12 3.92 -2.32
C SER A 43 -15.97 5.43 -2.13
N ARG A 44 -14.82 6.01 -2.52
CA ARG A 44 -14.55 7.46 -2.52
C ARG A 44 -15.70 8.28 -3.09
N LYS A 45 -16.34 7.78 -4.15
CA LYS A 45 -17.45 8.47 -4.85
C LYS A 45 -18.71 8.64 -3.99
N LYS A 46 -18.85 7.86 -2.89
CA LYS A 46 -20.01 7.91 -1.97
C LYS A 46 -19.66 8.53 -0.61
N ALA A 47 -18.53 9.22 -0.48
CA ALA A 47 -18.08 9.84 0.76
C ALA A 47 -19.07 10.90 1.30
N LEU A 48 -19.80 11.60 0.42
CA LEU A 48 -20.78 12.64 0.79
C LEU A 48 -21.95 12.07 1.62
N GLY A 49 -22.38 10.84 1.32
CA GLY A 49 -23.45 10.17 2.05
C GLY A 49 -23.06 9.77 3.48
N ASN A 50 -21.75 9.66 3.76
CA ASN A 50 -21.26 9.41 5.10
C ASN A 50 -21.35 10.68 5.96
N THR A 51 -21.01 11.85 5.44
CA THR A 51 -21.16 13.13 6.17
C THR A 51 -22.59 13.35 6.64
N MET A 52 -23.60 13.10 5.80
CA MET A 52 -25.02 13.14 6.21
C MET A 52 -25.37 12.12 7.30
N LYS A 53 -24.83 10.89 7.21
CA LYS A 53 -25.03 9.85 8.24
C LYS A 53 -24.39 10.19 9.58
N ARG A 54 -23.29 10.95 9.58
CA ARG A 54 -22.64 11.46 10.79
C ARG A 54 -23.53 12.47 11.52
N VAL A 55 -24.20 13.35 10.77
CA VAL A 55 -25.15 14.33 11.31
C VAL A 55 -26.38 13.62 11.91
N LEU A 56 -26.79 12.48 11.33
CA LEU A 56 -27.89 11.66 11.81
C LEU A 56 -27.50 10.62 12.89
N GLY A 57 -26.28 10.67 13.43
CA GLY A 57 -25.82 9.73 14.48
C GLY A 57 -25.67 8.27 14.04
N MET A 58 -25.71 7.99 12.74
CA MET A 58 -25.66 6.62 12.19
C MET A 58 -24.21 6.12 12.06
N HIS A 59 -24.04 4.80 12.19
CA HIS A 59 -22.73 4.15 12.08
C HIS A 59 -22.04 4.46 10.73
N MET A 60 -20.90 5.15 10.81
CA MET A 60 -20.14 5.58 9.64
C MET A 60 -19.54 4.38 8.91
N ARG A 61 -19.77 4.27 7.61
CA ARG A 61 -19.12 3.24 6.79
C ARG A 61 -17.64 3.55 6.64
N THR A 62 -16.76 2.57 6.83
CA THR A 62 -15.31 2.82 6.69
C THR A 62 -14.93 2.99 5.22
N HIS A 63 -13.98 3.88 4.96
CA HIS A 63 -13.54 4.18 3.61
C HIS A 63 -12.78 3.00 3.02
N GLN A 64 -13.13 2.61 1.79
CA GLN A 64 -12.47 1.57 1.01
C GLN A 64 -11.10 2.06 0.53
N SER A 65 -10.04 1.31 0.79
CA SER A 65 -8.69 1.63 0.32
C SER A 65 -7.90 0.38 -0.02
N ASN A 66 -7.09 0.46 -1.07
CA ASN A 66 -6.26 -0.65 -1.51
C ASN A 66 -4.89 -0.58 -0.82
N CYS A 67 -4.33 -1.74 -0.47
CA CYS A 67 -2.91 -1.84 -0.10
C CYS A 67 -2.06 -1.53 -1.34
N TYR A 68 -1.09 -0.64 -1.20
CA TYR A 68 -0.24 -0.24 -2.32
C TYR A 68 0.67 -1.35 -2.83
N HIS A 69 1.03 -2.31 -1.96
CA HIS A 69 1.93 -3.41 -2.33
C HIS A 69 1.19 -4.57 -3.01
N CYS A 70 0.10 -5.08 -2.40
CA CYS A 70 -0.62 -6.25 -2.91
C CYS A 70 -1.91 -5.92 -3.67
N GLY A 71 -2.34 -4.66 -3.73
CA GLY A 71 -3.56 -4.23 -4.43
C GLY A 71 -4.88 -4.65 -3.76
N MET A 72 -4.82 -5.44 -2.69
CA MET A 72 -5.99 -6.00 -1.99
C MET A 72 -6.76 -4.94 -1.19
N LEU A 73 -8.03 -5.23 -0.90
CA LEU A 73 -8.95 -4.27 -0.32
C LEU A 73 -8.97 -4.26 1.21
N PHE A 74 -8.93 -3.08 1.81
CA PHE A 74 -8.96 -2.89 3.26
C PHE A 74 -9.80 -1.66 3.64
N CYS A 75 -10.30 -1.64 4.87
CA CYS A 75 -10.81 -0.41 5.47
C CYS A 75 -9.65 0.53 5.81
N SER A 76 -9.92 1.83 5.86
CA SER A 76 -8.92 2.86 6.18
C SER A 76 -8.21 2.66 7.52
N GLN A 77 -8.85 1.99 8.48
CA GLN A 77 -8.28 1.65 9.80
C GLN A 77 -7.32 0.45 9.74
N CYS A 78 -7.51 -0.45 8.77
CA CYS A 78 -6.68 -1.64 8.60
C CYS A 78 -5.41 -1.38 7.80
N LEU A 79 -5.32 -0.24 7.11
CA LEU A 79 -4.13 0.23 6.43
C LEU A 79 -3.37 1.23 7.28
N LYS A 80 -2.05 1.13 7.27
CA LYS A 80 -1.16 2.10 7.92
C LYS A 80 -0.22 2.72 6.88
N PRO A 81 0.28 3.95 7.10
CA PRO A 81 1.43 4.45 6.37
C PRO A 81 2.58 3.43 6.46
N SER A 82 3.24 3.18 5.33
CA SER A 82 4.38 2.27 5.29
C SER A 82 5.64 2.97 5.79
N GLY A 83 6.43 2.33 6.65
CA GLY A 83 7.78 2.77 7.05
C GLY A 83 8.89 2.16 6.18
N ALA A 84 8.52 1.27 5.25
CA ALA A 84 9.40 0.58 4.34
C ALA A 84 9.05 0.89 2.87
N VAL A 85 8.66 2.14 2.59
CA VAL A 85 8.31 2.60 1.23
C VAL A 85 9.46 2.36 0.26
N SER A 86 10.71 2.62 0.68
CA SER A 86 11.93 2.33 -0.09
C SER A 86 12.13 0.86 -0.45
N ALA A 87 11.55 -0.09 0.29
CA ALA A 87 11.63 -1.53 -0.03
C ALA A 87 10.50 -2.00 -0.96
N ILE A 88 9.51 -1.14 -1.24
CA ILE A 88 8.54 -1.38 -2.30
C ILE A 88 9.30 -1.21 -3.62
N PRO A 89 9.36 -2.24 -4.49
CA PRO A 89 10.19 -2.21 -5.71
C PRO A 89 9.79 -1.14 -6.76
N PHE A 90 8.90 -0.23 -6.41
CA PHE A 90 8.11 0.60 -7.32
C PHE A 90 7.97 2.07 -6.88
N VAL A 91 8.41 2.44 -5.67
CA VAL A 91 8.32 3.82 -5.17
C VAL A 91 9.70 4.46 -5.20
N ARG A 92 9.82 5.63 -5.84
CA ARG A 92 11.03 6.46 -5.81
C ARG A 92 11.15 7.10 -4.44
N THR A 93 12.35 6.98 -3.86
CA THR A 93 13.00 7.77 -2.79
C THR A 93 12.12 8.24 -1.63
N ASP A 94 12.58 7.96 -0.40
CA ASP A 94 11.92 8.33 0.86
C ASP A 94 11.67 9.86 1.03
N ASP A 95 12.14 10.70 0.10
CA ASP A 95 12.12 12.18 0.12
C ASP A 95 10.85 12.87 -0.40
N ASP A 96 9.77 12.15 -0.73
CA ASP A 96 8.49 12.80 -1.04
C ASP A 96 7.60 12.86 0.21
N PRO A 97 7.58 13.97 0.97
CA PRO A 97 6.83 14.11 2.22
C PRO A 97 5.32 14.01 2.03
N ASN A 98 4.84 14.05 0.77
CA ASN A 98 3.43 13.86 0.44
C ASN A 98 3.06 12.40 0.12
N ASN A 99 4.03 11.49 0.11
CA ASN A 99 3.79 10.12 -0.31
C ASN A 99 3.15 9.27 0.80
N LYS A 100 1.83 9.43 0.96
CA LYS A 100 0.98 8.70 1.92
C LYS A 100 0.74 7.25 1.47
N THR A 101 1.80 6.53 1.12
CA THR A 101 1.72 5.14 0.68
C THR A 101 1.28 4.28 1.84
N LYS A 102 0.12 3.61 1.68
CA LYS A 102 -0.47 2.78 2.72
C LYS A 102 -0.38 1.30 2.36
N THR A 103 0.10 0.51 3.30
CA THR A 103 0.28 -0.94 3.18
C THR A 103 -0.57 -1.65 4.23
N CYS A 104 -0.94 -2.90 3.94
CA CYS A 104 -1.54 -3.75 4.95
C CYS A 104 -0.44 -4.30 5.88
N ARG A 105 -0.82 -4.73 7.09
CA ARG A 105 0.13 -5.22 8.10
C ARG A 105 1.06 -6.33 7.60
N LEU A 106 0.54 -7.25 6.78
CA LEU A 106 1.33 -8.35 6.24
C LEU A 106 2.39 -7.83 5.25
N CYS A 107 1.97 -7.03 4.27
CA CYS A 107 2.91 -6.44 3.32
C CYS A 107 3.94 -5.55 4.03
N GLU A 108 3.53 -4.81 5.06
CA GLU A 108 4.45 -3.99 5.84
C GLU A 108 5.56 -4.81 6.52
N ALA A 109 5.22 -5.94 7.14
CA ALA A 109 6.20 -6.81 7.76
C ALA A 109 7.21 -7.35 6.73
N VAL A 110 6.72 -7.80 5.57
CA VAL A 110 7.56 -8.31 4.47
C VAL A 110 8.48 -7.21 3.91
N LEU A 111 7.96 -6.00 3.73
CA LEU A 111 8.73 -4.87 3.22
C LEU A 111 9.81 -4.42 4.21
N LEU A 112 9.51 -4.39 5.51
CA LEU A 112 10.49 -4.09 6.55
C LEU A 112 11.61 -5.13 6.59
N GLU A 113 11.27 -6.41 6.48
CA GLU A 113 12.28 -7.48 6.41
C GLU A 113 13.17 -7.33 5.18
N ARG A 114 12.58 -7.05 4.01
CA ARG A 114 13.34 -6.77 2.78
C ARG A 114 14.24 -5.55 2.94
N LYS A 115 13.76 -4.45 3.54
CA LYS A 115 14.56 -3.25 3.82
C LYS A 115 15.80 -3.57 4.65
N ARG A 116 15.63 -4.38 5.72
CA ARG A 116 16.74 -4.83 6.57
C ARG A 116 17.75 -5.67 5.80
N LYS A 117 17.29 -6.61 4.97
CA LYS A 117 18.17 -7.43 4.11
C LYS A 117 18.94 -6.60 3.08
N GLN A 118 18.30 -5.60 2.49
CA GLN A 118 18.96 -4.67 1.56
C GLN A 118 20.03 -3.84 2.28
N ALA A 119 19.75 -3.33 3.48
CA ALA A 119 20.73 -2.61 4.28
C ALA A 119 21.93 -3.48 4.64
N SER A 120 21.71 -4.73 5.11
CA SER A 120 22.81 -5.64 5.44
C SER A 120 23.65 -6.02 4.22
N GLN A 121 23.02 -6.24 3.06
CA GLN A 121 23.73 -6.53 1.82
C GLN A 121 24.58 -5.33 1.40
N HIS A 122 24.02 -4.11 1.44
CA HIS A 122 24.75 -2.89 1.11
C HIS A 122 25.97 -2.69 2.03
N THR A 123 25.83 -2.91 3.34
CA THR A 123 26.96 -2.83 4.27
C THR A 123 28.03 -3.87 3.95
N PHE A 124 27.62 -5.10 3.61
CA PHE A 124 28.55 -6.17 3.22
C PHE A 124 29.30 -5.85 1.91
N ASP A 125 28.59 -5.35 0.90
CA ASP A 125 29.18 -4.94 -0.38
C ASP A 125 30.16 -3.77 -0.20
N MET A 126 29.82 -2.78 0.64
CA MET A 126 30.72 -1.67 0.98
C MET A 126 31.98 -2.16 1.69
N HIS A 127 31.84 -3.12 2.61
CA HIS A 127 32.98 -3.75 3.29
C HIS A 127 33.90 -4.48 2.29
N LEU A 128 33.33 -5.20 1.30
CA LEU A 128 34.11 -5.85 0.24
C LEU A 128 34.85 -4.85 -0.66
N LEU A 129 34.26 -3.68 -0.91
CA LEU A 129 34.87 -2.61 -1.70
C LEU A 129 35.89 -1.77 -0.93
N GLY A 130 36.15 -2.09 0.36
CA GLY A 130 37.10 -1.36 1.20
C GLY A 130 36.63 0.04 1.59
N ILE A 131 35.34 0.36 1.41
CA ILE A 131 34.78 1.66 1.72
C ILE A 131 34.26 1.63 3.17
N GLN A 132 34.93 2.35 4.07
CA GLN A 132 34.44 2.51 5.44
C GLN A 132 33.16 3.34 5.45
N THR A 133 32.05 2.73 5.85
CA THR A 133 30.82 3.46 6.17
C THR A 133 30.99 4.10 7.55
N SER A 134 31.38 5.39 7.60
CA SER A 134 31.25 6.18 8.81
C SER A 134 29.76 6.36 9.11
N ILE A 135 29.35 5.88 10.28
CA ILE A 135 27.99 5.99 10.83
C ILE A 135 27.61 7.46 11.01
#